data_AF-A0A8D0EGD6-F1
#
_entry.id   AF-A0A8D0EGD6-F1
#
_cell.length_a   1.000
_cell.length_b   1.000
_cell.length_c   1.000
_cell.angle_alpha   90.00
_cell.angle_beta   90.00
_cell.angle_gamma   90.00
#
_symmetry.space_group_name_H-M   'P 1'
#
loop_
_entity.id
_entity.type
_entity.pdbx_description
1 polymer ?
#
loop_
_entity_poly.entity_id
_entity_poly.type
_entity_poly.pdbx_seq_one_letter_code
_entity_poly.pdbx_strand_id
1 'polypeptide(L)'
;MCVPGFKSSNGQQTFVPNDGTSCVENPKTKCELYKDCITEHINRTLAGVSSIDVSSCIFQISHLKTPLEMLQEINKNTLGPLLPVDVISYVEALSYSSLNTMHYSGFDNEALRNTTINVFVNTVNNFLQKDKITVWEALPVDNQRRSLTKLLHTAEQVTLLMSQNFKKTTQLDANTSDIALKIFAFDSHHMKHIHPHVYTGGDYIKISPKKREKSHPNGKKQRLASSHRSVV
;
A
#
# COMPACT_ATOMS: atom_id res chain seq x y z
N MET A 1 24.17 -1.60 -1.43
CA MET A 1 23.05 -2.21 -2.19
C MET A 1 23.46 -3.63 -2.57
N CYS A 2 22.74 -4.65 -2.14
CA CYS A 2 22.95 -6.02 -2.61
C CYS A 2 22.56 -6.08 -4.09
N VAL A 3 23.46 -6.52 -4.97
CA VAL A 3 23.18 -6.68 -6.40
C VAL A 3 22.77 -8.14 -6.64
N PRO A 4 21.62 -8.40 -7.30
CA PRO A 4 21.23 -9.75 -7.69
C PRO A 4 22.32 -10.42 -8.55
N GLY A 5 22.66 -11.68 -8.26
CA GLY A 5 23.62 -12.46 -9.05
C GLY A 5 25.09 -12.37 -8.61
N PHE A 6 25.39 -11.77 -7.45
CA PHE A 6 26.73 -11.78 -6.89
C PHE A 6 27.11 -13.19 -6.40
N LYS A 7 28.08 -13.83 -7.06
CA LYS A 7 28.70 -15.09 -6.59
C LYS A 7 29.97 -14.75 -5.82
N SER A 8 30.00 -15.09 -4.53
CA SER A 8 31.22 -15.02 -3.73
C SER A 8 32.30 -15.90 -4.38
N SER A 9 33.48 -15.34 -4.61
CA SER A 9 34.66 -16.07 -5.11
C SER A 9 35.09 -17.22 -4.20
N ASN A 10 34.60 -17.24 -2.95
CA ASN A 10 34.94 -18.23 -1.93
C ASN A 10 33.83 -19.29 -1.75
N GLY A 11 32.75 -19.25 -2.55
CA GLY A 11 31.62 -20.18 -2.44
C GLY A 11 30.72 -19.96 -1.22
N GLN A 12 30.93 -18.86 -0.47
CA GLN A 12 30.12 -18.51 0.71
C GLN A 12 28.83 -17.82 0.28
N GLN A 13 27.67 -18.33 0.73
CA GLN A 13 26.33 -17.81 0.39
C GLN A 13 25.99 -16.45 1.03
N THR A 14 26.87 -15.97 1.92
CA THR A 14 26.68 -14.80 2.77
C THR A 14 27.76 -13.77 2.45
N PHE A 15 27.36 -12.57 2.05
CA PHE A 15 28.26 -11.44 1.80
C PHE A 15 28.01 -10.34 2.83
N VAL A 16 29.01 -9.92 3.58
CA VAL A 16 28.88 -8.84 4.57
C VAL A 16 29.56 -7.58 4.04
N PRO A 17 28.84 -6.54 3.55
CA PRO A 17 29.47 -5.27 3.23
C PRO A 17 30.07 -4.58 4.46
N ASN A 18 30.97 -3.62 4.22
CA ASN A 18 31.68 -2.84 5.26
C ASN A 18 30.76 -2.02 6.18
N ASP A 19 29.47 -1.93 5.88
CA ASP A 19 28.44 -1.26 6.68
C ASP A 19 27.76 -2.19 7.71
N GLY A 20 28.19 -3.45 7.81
CA GLY A 20 27.66 -4.44 8.75
C GLY A 20 26.37 -5.14 8.29
N THR A 21 25.91 -4.88 7.06
CA THR A 21 24.80 -5.63 6.45
C THR A 21 25.30 -7.01 5.96
N SER A 22 24.45 -8.00 5.62
CA SER A 22 24.89 -9.38 5.26
C SER A 22 24.09 -10.08 4.12
N CYS A 23 24.25 -9.70 2.84
CA CYS A 23 23.47 -10.22 1.70
C CYS A 23 23.47 -11.76 1.64
N VAL A 24 22.29 -12.38 1.68
CA VAL A 24 22.10 -13.82 1.44
C VAL A 24 21.31 -13.97 0.14
N GLU A 25 21.73 -14.91 -0.72
CA GLU A 25 21.02 -15.23 -1.96
C GLU A 25 19.60 -15.73 -1.64
N ASN A 26 18.57 -15.22 -2.34
CA ASN A 26 17.18 -15.61 -2.10
C ASN A 26 17.02 -17.13 -2.40
N PRO A 27 16.79 -17.99 -1.39
CA PRO A 27 17.22 -19.39 -1.50
C PRO A 27 16.28 -20.31 -2.29
N LYS A 28 15.20 -19.81 -2.91
CA LYS A 28 14.27 -20.69 -3.67
C LYS A 28 13.84 -20.05 -4.98
N THR A 29 14.33 -20.62 -6.09
CA THR A 29 13.72 -20.42 -7.41
C THR A 29 12.23 -20.79 -7.31
N LYS A 30 11.36 -19.91 -7.82
CA LYS A 30 9.91 -20.09 -7.81
C LYS A 30 9.24 -20.13 -6.43
N CYS A 31 9.74 -19.36 -5.45
CA CYS A 31 9.16 -19.25 -4.11
C CYS A 31 7.65 -18.97 -4.12
N GLU A 32 7.18 -18.19 -5.10
CA GLU A 32 5.78 -17.85 -5.32
C GLU A 32 4.83 -19.04 -5.55
N LEU A 33 5.38 -20.25 -5.78
CA LEU A 33 4.61 -21.49 -5.92
C LEU A 33 4.39 -22.22 -4.59
N TYR A 34 5.17 -21.91 -3.54
CA TYR A 34 5.19 -22.69 -2.31
C TYR A 34 4.77 -21.84 -1.12
N LYS A 35 3.65 -22.22 -0.48
CA LYS A 35 3.08 -21.49 0.66
C LYS A 35 4.06 -21.28 1.81
N ASP A 36 4.87 -22.29 2.14
CA ASP A 36 5.83 -22.21 3.24
C ASP A 36 6.94 -21.22 2.92
N CYS A 37 7.41 -21.21 1.67
CA CYS A 37 8.40 -20.24 1.20
C CYS A 37 7.83 -18.81 1.24
N ILE A 38 6.62 -18.60 0.75
CA ILE A 38 5.94 -17.30 0.80
C ILE A 38 5.79 -16.84 2.25
N THR A 39 5.37 -17.73 3.15
CA THR A 39 5.17 -17.43 4.57
C THR A 39 6.50 -17.06 5.23
N GLU A 40 7.56 -17.81 4.97
CA GLU A 40 8.91 -17.51 5.43
C GLU A 40 9.39 -16.15 4.88
N HIS A 41 9.15 -15.86 3.60
CA HIS A 41 9.55 -14.60 2.98
C HIS A 41 8.78 -13.41 3.56
N ILE A 42 7.46 -13.51 3.68
CA ILE A 42 6.62 -12.52 4.37
C ILE A 42 7.11 -12.31 5.80
N ASN A 43 7.33 -13.39 6.55
CA ASN A 43 7.84 -13.30 7.91
C ASN A 43 9.20 -12.61 7.92
N ARG A 44 10.12 -12.91 7.00
CA ARG A 44 11.41 -12.20 6.91
C ARG A 44 11.26 -10.71 6.58
N THR A 45 10.31 -10.34 5.72
CA THR A 45 10.02 -8.93 5.39
C THR A 45 9.38 -8.19 6.57
N LEU A 46 8.51 -8.86 7.33
CA LEU A 46 7.78 -8.28 8.46
C LEU A 46 8.52 -8.36 9.81
N ALA A 47 9.36 -9.37 10.00
CA ALA A 47 9.87 -9.76 11.30
C ALA A 47 10.93 -8.78 11.82
N GLY A 48 10.60 -8.29 13.01
CA GLY A 48 11.37 -8.54 14.21
C GLY A 48 10.50 -9.40 15.12
N VAL A 49 10.53 -10.73 14.94
CA VAL A 49 9.89 -11.70 15.85
C VAL A 49 10.85 -12.85 16.03
N SER A 50 11.12 -13.15 17.30
CA SER A 50 12.02 -14.18 17.82
C SER A 50 11.95 -15.49 17.04
N SER A 51 12.98 -15.77 16.25
CA SER A 51 13.48 -17.12 16.03
C SER A 51 14.98 -16.98 15.85
N ILE A 52 15.71 -17.76 16.64
CA ILE A 52 17.17 -17.84 16.65
C ILE A 52 17.61 -18.30 15.26
N ASP A 53 17.98 -17.37 14.38
CA ASP A 53 18.95 -17.65 13.33
C ASP A 53 19.61 -16.36 12.85
N VAL A 54 20.94 -16.38 12.87
CA VAL A 54 21.82 -15.23 12.68
C VAL A 54 22.23 -15.20 11.20
N SER A 55 22.10 -14.03 10.56
CA SER A 55 22.54 -13.71 9.19
C SER A 55 21.45 -13.71 8.10
N SER A 56 20.83 -12.55 7.90
CA SER A 56 19.99 -12.24 6.73
C SER A 56 20.01 -10.73 6.51
N CYS A 57 20.45 -10.29 5.34
CA CYS A 57 20.41 -8.87 4.95
C CYS A 57 19.12 -8.56 4.25
N ILE A 58 18.16 -8.32 5.10
CA ILE A 58 16.93 -7.64 4.79
C ILE A 58 16.82 -6.57 5.86
N PHE A 59 16.79 -5.31 5.43
CA PHE A 59 16.60 -4.20 6.35
C PHE A 59 15.21 -4.33 6.98
N GLN A 60 15.18 -4.41 8.32
CA GLN A 60 14.05 -4.93 9.06
C GLN A 60 13.00 -3.84 9.30
N ILE A 61 11.83 -3.97 8.67
CA ILE A 61 10.75 -2.96 8.76
C ILE A 61 10.30 -2.76 10.21
N SER A 62 10.33 -3.80 11.05
CA SER A 62 9.96 -3.72 12.47
C SER A 62 10.91 -2.90 13.35
N HIS A 63 12.15 -2.69 12.94
CA HIS A 63 13.14 -1.90 13.71
C HIS A 63 12.99 -0.41 13.49
N LEU A 64 12.19 -0.03 12.50
CA LEU A 64 11.82 1.35 12.25
C LEU A 64 10.85 1.80 13.34
N LYS A 65 11.18 2.92 13.96
CA LYS A 65 10.52 3.38 15.19
C LYS A 65 9.17 4.01 14.87
N THR A 66 9.03 4.57 13.68
CA THR A 66 7.79 5.22 13.26
C THR A 66 7.17 4.51 12.06
N PRO A 67 5.83 4.47 11.99
CA PRO A 67 5.17 3.89 10.83
C PRO A 67 5.44 4.61 9.51
N LEU A 68 5.77 5.92 9.54
CA LEU A 68 6.20 6.66 8.35
C LEU A 68 7.55 6.16 7.82
N GLU A 69 8.51 5.89 8.70
CA GLU A 69 9.79 5.28 8.30
C GLU A 69 9.55 3.91 7.65
N MET A 70 8.65 3.09 8.22
CA MET A 70 8.27 1.80 7.62
C MET A 70 7.73 1.98 6.20
N LEU A 71 6.82 2.92 6.01
CA LEU A 71 6.22 3.20 4.71
C LEU A 71 7.25 3.74 3.70
N GLN A 72 8.17 4.60 4.14
CA GLN A 72 9.27 5.13 3.32
C GLN A 72 10.24 4.03 2.88
N GLU A 73 10.51 3.07 3.75
CA GLU A 73 11.39 1.96 3.43
C GLU A 73 10.74 0.99 2.43
N ILE A 74 9.44 0.71 2.60
CA ILE A 74 8.68 -0.06 1.60
C ILE A 74 8.68 0.69 0.26
N ASN A 75 8.48 2.01 0.27
CA ASN A 75 8.55 2.82 -0.94
C ASN A 75 9.90 2.65 -1.65
N LYS A 76 10.99 2.82 -0.91
CA LYS A 76 12.35 2.74 -1.44
C LYS A 76 12.67 1.36 -2.02
N ASN A 77 12.29 0.29 -1.34
CA ASN A 77 12.57 -1.08 -1.78
C ASN A 77 11.68 -1.55 -2.94
N THR A 78 10.63 -0.80 -3.27
CA THR A 78 9.72 -1.13 -4.39
C THR A 78 10.00 -0.34 -5.68
N LEU A 79 10.94 0.62 -5.66
CA LEU A 79 11.34 1.37 -6.86
C LEU A 79 12.07 0.49 -7.90
N GLY A 80 12.87 -0.46 -7.42
CA GLY A 80 13.69 -1.33 -8.26
C GLY A 80 12.93 -2.49 -8.90
N PRO A 81 13.61 -3.34 -9.68
CA PRO A 81 13.04 -4.62 -10.13
C PRO A 81 12.57 -5.46 -8.94
N LEU A 82 11.42 -6.10 -9.08
CA LEU A 82 10.83 -6.97 -8.06
C LEU A 82 10.73 -8.39 -8.57
N LEU A 83 10.93 -9.36 -7.68
CA LEU A 83 10.57 -10.75 -7.92
C LEU A 83 9.09 -10.97 -7.59
N PRO A 84 8.46 -12.04 -8.10
CA PRO A 84 7.06 -12.34 -7.79
C PRO A 84 6.81 -12.49 -6.28
N VAL A 85 7.71 -13.13 -5.54
CA VAL A 85 7.61 -13.24 -4.08
C VAL A 85 7.74 -11.88 -3.37
N ASP A 86 8.52 -10.94 -3.91
CA ASP A 86 8.68 -9.60 -3.34
C ASP A 86 7.37 -8.83 -3.41
N VAL A 87 6.63 -8.96 -4.51
CA VAL A 87 5.31 -8.34 -4.66
C VAL A 87 4.35 -8.82 -3.57
N ILE A 88 4.28 -10.12 -3.32
CA ILE A 88 3.43 -10.66 -2.23
C ILE A 88 3.87 -10.09 -0.89
N SER A 89 5.17 -10.15 -0.59
CA SER A 89 5.69 -9.76 0.71
C SER A 89 5.59 -8.28 1.00
N TYR A 90 5.85 -7.40 0.02
CA TYR A 90 5.73 -5.97 0.22
C TYR A 90 4.27 -5.48 0.25
N VAL A 91 3.33 -6.18 -0.40
CA VAL A 91 1.89 -5.92 -0.22
C VAL A 91 1.46 -6.27 1.21
N GLU A 92 1.93 -7.40 1.74
CA GLU A 92 1.71 -7.77 3.15
C GLU A 92 2.32 -6.75 4.11
N ALA A 93 3.56 -6.31 3.84
CA ALA A 93 4.24 -5.27 4.62
C ALA A 93 3.53 -3.92 4.56
N LEU A 94 3.07 -3.50 3.39
CA LEU A 94 2.31 -2.26 3.22
C LEU A 94 1.01 -2.32 4.01
N SER A 95 0.28 -3.43 3.93
CA SER A 95 -0.94 -3.64 4.71
C SER A 95 -0.67 -3.55 6.21
N TYR A 96 0.41 -4.16 6.69
CA TYR A 96 0.78 -4.13 8.11
C TYR A 96 1.19 -2.72 8.57
N SER A 97 2.13 -2.08 7.85
CA SER A 97 2.64 -0.74 8.15
C SER A 97 1.52 0.31 8.14
N SER A 98 0.64 0.24 7.15
CA SER A 98 -0.45 1.21 6.96
C SER A 98 -1.46 1.20 8.10
N LEU A 99 -1.83 0.01 8.59
CA LEU A 99 -2.74 -0.14 9.73
C LEU A 99 -2.11 0.40 11.02
N ASN A 100 -0.80 0.19 11.21
CA ASN A 100 -0.08 0.71 12.38
C ASN A 100 0.20 2.22 12.29
N THR A 101 0.34 2.77 11.08
CA THR A 101 0.58 4.21 10.84
C THR A 101 -0.58 5.06 11.33
N MET A 102 -1.80 4.63 11.06
CA MET A 102 -3.00 5.43 11.23
C MET A 102 -3.58 5.38 12.65
N HIS A 103 -3.12 4.47 13.50
CA HIS A 103 -3.48 4.42 14.91
C HIS A 103 -2.71 5.44 15.77
N TYR A 104 -1.69 6.09 15.18
CA TYR A 104 -0.87 7.11 15.83
C TYR A 104 -1.57 8.47 15.76
N SER A 105 -1.82 9.09 16.92
CA SER A 105 -2.48 10.40 17.10
C SER A 105 -1.71 11.61 16.55
N GLY A 106 -0.69 11.39 15.72
CA GLY A 106 0.22 12.43 15.18
C GLY A 106 -0.25 13.11 13.89
N PHE A 107 -1.41 12.76 13.35
CA PHE A 107 -1.93 13.28 12.07
C PHE A 107 -2.50 14.72 12.12
N ASP A 108 -2.43 15.41 13.26
CA ASP A 108 -2.85 16.81 13.37
C ASP A 108 -1.93 17.77 12.57
N ASN A 109 -0.68 17.36 12.29
CA ASN A 109 0.23 18.14 11.45
C ASN A 109 -0.05 17.91 9.95
N GLU A 110 -0.46 18.97 9.25
CA GLU A 110 -0.74 18.96 7.82
C GLU A 110 0.45 18.53 6.96
N ALA A 111 1.67 18.98 7.28
CA ALA A 111 2.87 18.61 6.53
C ALA A 111 3.18 17.11 6.68
N LEU A 112 3.02 16.55 7.88
CA LEU A 112 3.20 15.12 8.13
C LEU A 112 2.17 14.31 7.35
N ARG A 113 0.89 14.72 7.41
CA ARG A 113 -0.19 14.06 6.67
C ARG A 113 0.06 14.05 5.17
N ASN A 114 0.40 15.20 4.58
CA ASN A 114 0.65 15.32 3.15
C ASN A 114 1.86 14.46 2.73
N THR A 115 2.90 14.43 3.56
CA THR A 115 4.06 13.55 3.35
C THR A 115 3.65 12.08 3.36
N THR A 116 2.90 11.63 4.37
CA THR A 116 2.44 10.24 4.46
C THR A 116 1.58 9.86 3.26
N ILE A 117 0.69 10.75 2.81
CA ILE A 117 -0.14 10.52 1.62
C ILE A 117 0.73 10.34 0.39
N ASN A 118 1.69 11.24 0.16
CA ASN A 118 2.56 11.17 -1.01
C ASN A 118 3.40 9.90 -1.01
N VAL A 119 3.99 9.52 0.14
CA VAL A 119 4.76 8.27 0.24
C VAL A 119 3.83 7.08 -0.02
N PHE A 120 2.63 7.06 0.57
CA PHE A 120 1.67 5.97 0.37
C PHE A 120 1.28 5.79 -1.11
N VAL A 121 0.86 6.87 -1.77
CA VAL A 121 0.43 6.83 -3.18
C VAL A 121 1.59 6.43 -4.08
N ASN A 122 2.80 6.94 -3.84
CA ASN A 122 3.99 6.53 -4.58
C ASN A 122 4.30 5.04 -4.37
N THR A 123 4.15 4.51 -3.15
CA THR A 123 4.36 3.08 -2.88
C THR A 123 3.35 2.21 -3.62
N VAL A 124 2.08 2.59 -3.63
CA VAL A 124 1.07 1.86 -4.43
C VAL A 124 1.40 1.94 -5.92
N ASN A 125 1.79 3.12 -6.41
CA ASN A 125 2.18 3.32 -7.81
C ASN A 125 3.36 2.44 -8.23
N ASN A 126 4.35 2.25 -7.35
CA ASN A 126 5.50 1.38 -7.63
C ASN A 126 5.09 -0.06 -7.99
N PHE A 127 3.96 -0.57 -7.48
CA PHE A 127 3.46 -1.89 -7.85
C PHE A 127 2.67 -1.90 -9.16
N LEU A 128 2.20 -0.76 -9.63
CA LEU A 128 1.30 -0.63 -10.78
C LEU A 128 2.02 -0.19 -12.06
N GLN A 129 3.26 0.26 -11.95
CA GLN A 129 4.08 0.68 -13.08
C GLN A 129 4.17 -0.43 -14.14
N LYS A 130 4.21 0.00 -15.40
CA LYS A 130 4.18 -0.89 -16.58
C LYS A 130 5.26 -1.98 -16.55
N ASP A 131 6.44 -1.70 -16.01
CA ASP A 131 7.54 -2.67 -15.90
C ASP A 131 7.31 -3.75 -14.82
N LYS A 132 6.33 -3.57 -13.93
CA LYS A 132 5.96 -4.56 -12.90
C LYS A 132 4.84 -5.51 -13.33
N ILE A 133 4.13 -5.23 -14.43
CA ILE A 133 2.99 -6.05 -14.89
C ILE A 133 3.41 -7.51 -15.11
N THR A 134 4.59 -7.73 -15.71
CA THR A 134 5.11 -9.09 -15.96
C THR A 134 5.44 -9.84 -14.67
N VAL A 135 5.82 -9.14 -13.60
CA VAL A 135 6.07 -9.73 -12.27
C VAL A 135 4.75 -10.21 -11.66
N TRP A 136 3.67 -9.44 -11.82
CA TRP A 136 2.33 -9.86 -11.41
C TRP A 136 1.83 -11.05 -12.23
N GLU A 137 2.06 -11.07 -13.54
CA GLU A 137 1.64 -12.17 -14.42
C GLU A 137 2.42 -13.47 -14.17
N ALA A 138 3.62 -13.38 -13.58
CA ALA A 138 4.39 -14.55 -13.17
C ALA A 138 3.88 -15.22 -11.88
N LEU A 139 3.00 -14.56 -11.12
CA LEU A 139 2.39 -15.15 -9.92
C LEU A 139 1.34 -16.20 -10.28
N PRO A 140 1.19 -17.28 -9.48
CA PRO A 140 0.01 -18.11 -9.55
C PRO A 140 -1.26 -17.28 -9.41
N VAL A 141 -2.29 -17.59 -10.21
CA VAL A 141 -3.54 -16.81 -10.30
C VAL A 141 -4.15 -16.52 -8.93
N ASP A 142 -4.15 -17.49 -8.02
CA ASP A 142 -4.69 -17.31 -6.67
C ASP A 142 -3.88 -16.31 -5.84
N ASN A 143 -2.54 -16.39 -5.91
CA ASN A 143 -1.65 -15.46 -5.21
C ASN A 143 -1.73 -14.06 -5.82
N GLN A 144 -1.78 -13.96 -7.16
CA GLN A 144 -1.98 -12.71 -7.87
C GLN A 144 -3.29 -12.03 -7.44
N ARG A 145 -4.42 -12.75 -7.52
CA ARG A 145 -5.74 -12.24 -7.13
C ARG A 145 -5.79 -11.82 -5.67
N ARG A 146 -5.25 -12.64 -4.77
CA ARG A 146 -5.20 -12.34 -3.32
C ARG A 146 -4.40 -11.07 -3.05
N SER A 147 -3.21 -10.95 -3.63
CA SER A 147 -2.33 -9.80 -3.41
C SER A 147 -2.89 -8.52 -4.02
N LEU A 148 -3.46 -8.56 -5.23
CA LEU A 148 -4.14 -7.39 -5.82
C LEU A 148 -5.34 -6.94 -4.99
N THR A 149 -6.16 -7.88 -4.52
CA THR A 149 -7.31 -7.58 -3.64
C THR A 149 -6.84 -6.94 -2.34
N LYS A 150 -5.75 -7.45 -1.76
CA LYS A 150 -5.17 -6.91 -0.54
C LYS A 150 -4.60 -5.51 -0.74
N LEU A 151 -3.88 -5.26 -1.84
CA LEU A 151 -3.36 -3.94 -2.19
C LEU A 151 -4.50 -2.91 -2.32
N LEU A 152 -5.56 -3.26 -3.05
CA LEU A 152 -6.74 -2.41 -3.19
C LEU A 152 -7.41 -2.13 -1.85
N HIS A 153 -7.62 -3.17 -1.04
CA HIS A 153 -8.22 -3.04 0.29
C HIS A 153 -7.37 -2.16 1.21
N THR A 154 -6.04 -2.33 1.21
CA THR A 154 -5.13 -1.47 1.97
C THR A 154 -5.25 -0.01 1.53
N ALA A 155 -5.30 0.28 0.22
CA ALA A 155 -5.50 1.64 -0.28
C ALA A 155 -6.83 2.25 0.15
N GLU A 156 -7.92 1.48 0.13
CA GLU A 156 -9.22 1.91 0.62
C GLU A 156 -9.19 2.23 2.13
N GLN A 157 -8.65 1.32 2.95
CA GLN A 157 -8.57 1.50 4.40
C GLN A 157 -7.71 2.71 4.79
N VAL A 158 -6.55 2.87 4.16
CA VAL A 158 -5.68 4.03 4.37
C VAL A 158 -6.40 5.32 4.02
N THR A 159 -7.08 5.37 2.88
CA THR A 159 -7.86 6.52 2.44
C THR A 159 -8.98 6.87 3.43
N LEU A 160 -9.70 5.85 3.92
CA LEU A 160 -10.76 6.02 4.92
C LEU A 160 -10.19 6.61 6.22
N LEU A 161 -9.11 6.04 6.74
CA LEU A 161 -8.47 6.49 7.98
C LEU A 161 -7.93 7.93 7.85
N MET A 162 -7.33 8.27 6.71
CA MET A 162 -6.93 9.65 6.40
C MET A 162 -8.14 10.59 6.40
N SER A 163 -9.24 10.16 5.79
CA SER A 163 -10.44 10.99 5.65
C SER A 163 -11.08 11.34 7.00
N GLN A 164 -11.03 10.43 7.97
CA GLN A 164 -11.59 10.59 9.31
C GLN A 164 -10.87 11.67 10.14
N ASN A 165 -9.61 11.97 9.81
CA ASN A 165 -8.82 12.99 10.50
C ASN A 165 -9.10 14.42 10.01
N PHE A 166 -9.89 14.61 8.93
CA PHE A 166 -10.25 15.95 8.47
C PHE A 166 -11.37 16.55 9.33
N LYS A 167 -11.05 17.63 10.06
CA LYS A 167 -12.00 18.38 10.90
C LYS A 167 -12.95 19.29 10.09
N LYS A 168 -12.67 19.52 8.80
CA LYS A 168 -13.41 20.44 7.91
C LYS A 168 -13.62 19.78 6.55
N THR A 169 -14.49 20.39 5.75
CA THR A 169 -14.62 20.01 4.34
C THR A 169 -13.28 20.23 3.63
N THR A 170 -12.73 19.15 3.06
CA THR A 170 -11.41 19.12 2.44
C THR A 170 -11.47 18.31 1.16
N GLN A 171 -10.75 18.77 0.14
CA GLN A 171 -10.42 17.99 -1.03
C GLN A 171 -8.90 17.83 -1.09
N LEU A 172 -8.43 16.61 -1.28
CA LEU A 172 -7.03 16.30 -1.46
C LEU A 172 -6.84 15.45 -2.71
N ASP A 173 -5.89 15.86 -3.54
CA ASP A 173 -5.57 15.22 -4.80
C ASP A 173 -4.09 14.80 -4.77
N ALA A 174 -3.81 13.52 -4.96
CA ALA A 174 -2.47 12.96 -5.06
C ALA A 174 -2.40 12.06 -6.29
N ASN A 175 -1.70 12.51 -7.32
CA ASN A 175 -1.66 11.86 -8.63
C ASN A 175 -0.24 11.36 -8.92
N THR A 176 -0.13 10.16 -9.47
CA THR A 176 1.11 9.57 -9.99
C THR A 176 0.89 9.05 -11.41
N SER A 177 1.85 8.32 -11.96
CA SER A 177 1.79 7.83 -13.35
C SER A 177 0.60 6.88 -13.60
N ASP A 178 0.36 5.94 -12.69
CA ASP A 178 -0.56 4.81 -12.90
C ASP A 178 -1.73 4.79 -11.89
N ILE A 179 -1.75 5.71 -10.92
CA ILE A 179 -2.82 5.86 -9.95
C ILE A 179 -3.10 7.33 -9.63
N ALA A 180 -4.38 7.66 -9.41
CA ALA A 180 -4.81 8.94 -8.88
C ALA A 180 -5.65 8.70 -7.62
N LEU A 181 -5.28 9.35 -6.51
CA LEU A 181 -6.02 9.34 -5.27
C LEU A 181 -6.69 10.70 -5.07
N LYS A 182 -8.03 10.69 -4.97
CA LYS A 182 -8.82 11.88 -4.67
C LYS A 182 -9.68 11.66 -3.42
N ILE A 183 -9.43 12.44 -2.39
CA ILE A 183 -10.13 12.34 -1.10
C ILE A 183 -11.04 13.54 -0.94
N PHE A 184 -12.32 13.27 -0.65
CA PHE A 184 -13.30 14.30 -0.30
C PHE A 184 -13.82 14.04 1.11
N ALA A 185 -13.52 14.95 2.03
CA ALA A 185 -14.18 15.02 3.33
C ALA A 185 -15.18 16.18 3.29
N PHE A 186 -16.40 15.97 3.77
CA PHE A 186 -17.45 17.00 3.77
C PHE A 186 -18.47 16.78 4.88
N ASP A 187 -19.06 17.87 5.36
CA ASP A 187 -20.22 17.78 6.25
C ASP A 187 -21.47 17.35 5.47
N SER A 188 -22.06 16.24 5.90
CA SER A 188 -23.31 15.70 5.36
C SER A 188 -24.46 16.71 5.34
N HIS A 189 -24.49 17.71 6.24
CA HIS A 189 -25.54 18.73 6.29
C HIS A 189 -25.39 19.80 5.21
N HIS A 190 -24.17 20.04 4.72
CA HIS A 190 -23.82 21.09 3.77
C HIS A 190 -23.53 20.58 2.34
N MET A 191 -23.85 19.31 2.04
CA MET A 191 -23.59 18.67 0.74
C MET A 191 -24.26 19.30 -0.49
N LYS A 192 -25.21 20.24 -0.35
CA LYS A 192 -25.98 20.78 -1.49
C LYS A 192 -25.12 21.46 -2.56
N HIS A 193 -23.92 21.93 -2.17
CA HIS A 193 -23.01 22.67 -3.06
C HIS A 193 -21.75 21.87 -3.42
N ILE A 194 -21.63 20.62 -2.95
CA ILE A 194 -20.44 19.80 -3.18
C ILE A 194 -20.82 18.71 -4.19
N HIS A 195 -20.11 18.68 -5.31
CA HIS A 195 -20.28 17.68 -6.36
C HIS A 195 -18.96 16.93 -6.56
N PRO A 196 -18.61 15.98 -5.67
CA PRO A 196 -17.37 15.22 -5.79
C PRO A 196 -17.36 14.48 -7.12
N HIS A 197 -16.36 14.77 -7.94
CA HIS A 197 -16.14 14.09 -9.19
C HIS A 197 -14.65 13.93 -9.46
N VAL A 198 -14.34 12.85 -10.18
CA VAL A 198 -13.01 12.47 -10.64
C VAL A 198 -13.10 12.18 -12.13
N TYR A 199 -12.13 12.70 -12.87
CA TYR A 199 -11.86 12.31 -14.24
C TYR A 199 -10.41 11.86 -14.32
N THR A 200 -10.17 10.60 -14.70
CA THR A 200 -8.81 10.02 -14.75
C THR A 200 -8.77 8.91 -15.78
N GLY A 201 -7.80 8.97 -16.71
CA GLY A 201 -7.59 7.90 -17.69
C GLY A 201 -8.80 7.62 -18.60
N GLY A 202 -9.66 8.61 -18.85
CA GLY A 202 -10.91 8.44 -19.62
C GLY A 202 -12.11 8.01 -18.75
N ASP A 203 -11.88 7.53 -17.53
CA ASP A 203 -12.94 7.19 -16.58
C ASP A 203 -13.51 8.43 -15.88
N TYR A 204 -14.83 8.44 -15.71
CA TYR A 204 -15.55 9.45 -14.94
C TYR A 204 -16.31 8.84 -13.76
N ILE A 205 -16.04 9.36 -12.57
CA ILE A 205 -16.76 8.99 -11.34
C ILE A 205 -17.40 10.25 -10.76
N LYS A 206 -18.71 10.20 -10.53
CA LYS A 206 -19.46 11.28 -9.85
C LYS A 206 -20.19 10.73 -8.66
N ILE A 207 -20.02 11.39 -7.52
CA ILE A 207 -20.82 11.14 -6.31
C ILE A 207 -21.88 12.22 -6.22
N SER A 208 -23.15 11.79 -6.12
CA SER A 208 -24.27 12.70 -5.98
C SER A 208 -25.09 12.35 -4.74
N PRO A 209 -25.60 13.35 -4.00
CA PRO A 209 -26.51 13.09 -2.90
C PRO A 209 -27.79 12.44 -3.45
N LYS A 210 -28.11 11.24 -2.96
CA LYS A 210 -29.39 10.59 -3.30
C LYS A 210 -30.53 11.39 -2.66
N LYS A 211 -31.41 11.97 -3.48
CA LYS A 211 -32.67 12.53 -2.98
C LYS A 211 -33.48 11.37 -2.39
N ARG A 212 -33.94 11.51 -1.15
CA ARG A 212 -34.95 10.58 -0.61
C ARG A 212 -36.25 10.83 -1.35
N GLU A 213 -36.85 9.78 -1.89
CA GLU A 213 -38.29 9.78 -2.12
C GLU A 213 -38.96 10.01 -0.76
N LYS A 214 -39.98 10.87 -0.74
CA LYS A 214 -40.73 11.16 0.49
C LYS A 214 -41.45 9.87 0.92
N SER A 215 -40.96 9.18 1.94
CA SER A 215 -41.73 8.10 2.58
C SER A 215 -41.83 8.30 4.10
N HIS A 216 -43.09 8.40 4.54
CA HIS A 216 -43.73 8.32 5.87
C HIS A 216 -42.97 8.51 7.20
N PRO A 217 -43.68 8.98 8.26
CA PRO A 217 -43.08 9.75 9.35
C PRO A 217 -42.17 9.00 10.34
N ASN A 218 -42.00 7.68 10.27
CA ASN A 218 -41.29 6.92 11.29
C ASN A 218 -40.21 6.01 10.68
N GLY A 219 -39.00 6.54 10.52
CA GLY A 219 -37.82 5.76 10.13
C GLY A 219 -36.53 6.56 10.30
N LYS A 220 -35.58 6.04 11.09
CA LYS A 220 -34.28 6.67 11.37
C LYS A 220 -33.57 7.07 10.07
N LYS A 221 -33.03 8.29 10.04
CA LYS A 221 -32.48 8.90 8.82
C LYS A 221 -31.08 8.35 8.50
N GLN A 222 -30.95 7.44 7.53
CA GLN A 222 -29.67 7.14 6.84
C GLN A 222 -29.62 7.81 5.45
N ARG A 223 -28.58 8.60 5.16
CA ARG A 223 -28.31 9.17 3.82
C ARG A 223 -27.33 8.22 3.13
N LEU A 224 -27.76 7.60 2.03
CA LEU A 224 -26.92 6.78 1.17
C LEU A 224 -26.39 7.65 0.03
N ALA A 225 -25.07 7.65 -0.21
CA ALA A 225 -24.46 8.21 -1.41
C ALA A 225 -24.51 7.16 -2.53
N SER A 226 -24.76 7.59 -3.77
CA SER A 226 -24.69 6.73 -4.96
C SER A 226 -23.47 7.12 -5.80
N SER A 227 -22.64 6.13 -6.15
CA SER A 227 -21.56 6.27 -7.13
C SER A 227 -22.07 5.83 -8.50
N HIS A 228 -21.76 6.58 -9.55
CA HIS A 228 -21.95 6.15 -10.94
C HIS A 228 -20.58 6.19 -11.62
N ARG A 229 -20.19 5.06 -12.23
CA ARG A 229 -19.00 4.94 -13.06
C ARG A 229 -19.45 4.92 -14.51
N SER A 230 -18.93 5.83 -15.32
CA SER A 230 -19.05 5.78 -16.78
C SER A 230 -17.65 5.55 -17.33
N VAL A 231 -17.46 4.40 -17.97
CA VAL A 231 -16.25 4.06 -18.73
C VAL A 231 -16.56 4.47 -20.17
N VAL A 232 -15.77 5.37 -20.74
CA VAL A 232 -15.89 5.83 -22.14
C VAL A 232 -14.97 5.01 -23.02
#